data_AF-A0A535J6M2-F1
#
_entry.id   AF-A0A535J6M2-F1
#
_cell.length_a   1.000
_cell.length_b   1.000
_cell.length_c   1.000
_cell.angle_alpha   90.00
_cell.angle_beta   90.00
_cell.angle_gamma   90.00
#
_symmetry.space_group_name_H-M   'P 1'
#
loop_
_entity.id
_entity.type
_entity.pdbx_description
1 polymer ?
#
loop_
_entity_poly.entity_id
_entity_poly.type
_entity_poly.pdbx_seq_one_letter_code
_entity_poly.pdbx_strand_id
1 'polypeptide(L)' 'LAPYECGIQEIEAPKRRFPIKYLMTGMLFIVFDIEIVSFYPLAILLHKLQVFGLIELLVFLLILMIGYIYVWRKGAFTWE' A
#
# COMPACT_ATOMS: atom_id res chain seq x y z
N LEU A 1 22.01 30.09 -4.10
CA LEU A 1 22.15 28.80 -4.80
C LEU A 1 21.09 28.76 -5.89
N ALA A 2 21.47 29.00 -7.15
CA ALA A 2 20.56 28.89 -8.28
C ALA A 2 20.52 27.43 -8.77
N PRO A 3 19.37 26.94 -9.28
CA PRO A 3 19.28 25.61 -9.89
C PRO A 3 20.23 25.50 -11.10
N TYR A 4 20.71 24.28 -11.38
CA TYR A 4 21.64 24.01 -12.47
C TYR A 4 21.02 24.37 -13.84
N GLU A 5 21.66 25.29 -14.55
CA GLU A 5 21.16 25.97 -15.76
C GLU A 5 21.92 25.47 -16.99
N CYS A 6 21.75 24.20 -17.35
CA CYS A 6 22.18 23.74 -18.67
C CYS A 6 21.04 24.00 -19.67
N GLY A 7 20.89 25.27 -20.04
CA GLY A 7 20.28 25.80 -21.26
C GLY A 7 19.00 25.16 -21.79
N ILE A 8 17.85 25.70 -21.35
CA ILE A 8 16.67 26.17 -22.11
C ILE A 8 15.60 26.41 -21.02
N GLN A 9 15.13 27.65 -20.85
CA GLN A 9 13.96 27.91 -20.01
C GLN A 9 12.73 27.35 -20.74
N GLU A 10 12.07 26.35 -20.17
CA GLU A 10 10.80 25.87 -20.72
C GLU A 10 9.77 27.00 -20.61
N ILE A 11 9.41 27.59 -21.77
CA ILE A 11 8.42 28.68 -21.90
C ILE A 11 6.99 28.14 -21.66
N GLU A 12 6.80 26.82 -21.65
CA GLU A 12 5.54 26.18 -21.32
C GLU A 12 5.59 25.51 -19.94
N ALA A 13 4.50 25.63 -19.19
CA ALA A 13 4.33 24.87 -17.95
C ALA A 13 4.54 23.38 -18.26
N PRO A 14 5.42 22.66 -17.51
CA PRO A 14 5.69 21.27 -17.80
C PRO A 14 4.38 20.48 -17.66
N LYS A 15 3.76 20.11 -18.79
CA LYS A 15 2.66 19.14 -18.85
C LYS A 15 3.25 17.75 -18.61
N ARG A 16 3.87 17.56 -17.45
CA ARG A 16 4.39 16.28 -17.02
C ARG A 16 3.19 15.41 -16.68
N ARG A 17 2.87 14.46 -17.55
CA ARG A 17 1.88 13.41 -17.24
C ARG A 17 2.48 12.59 -16.10
N PHE A 18 1.97 12.79 -14.89
CA PHE A 18 2.34 11.95 -13.77
C PHE A 18 1.80 10.54 -14.03
N PRO A 19 2.67 9.51 -14.08
CA PRO A 19 2.18 8.16 -14.28
C PRO A 19 1.41 7.71 -13.05
N ILE A 20 0.19 7.21 -13.28
CA ILE A 20 -0.77 6.76 -12.25
C ILE A 20 -0.19 5.65 -11.35
N LYS A 21 0.88 5.00 -11.80
CA LYS A 21 1.59 3.92 -11.10
C LYS A 21 2.10 4.34 -9.70
N TYR A 22 2.57 5.58 -9.53
CA TYR A 22 2.97 6.09 -8.22
C TYR A 22 1.79 6.19 -7.25
N LEU A 23 0.61 6.57 -7.77
CA LEU A 23 -0.62 6.63 -6.99
C LEU A 23 -1.06 5.22 -6.58
N MET A 24 -1.01 4.24 -7.48
CA MET A 24 -1.35 2.85 -7.19
C MET A 24 -0.47 2.26 -6.08
N THR A 25 0.84 2.50 -6.15
CA THR A 25 1.79 2.07 -5.11
C THR A 25 1.49 2.75 -3.78
N GLY A 26 1.22 4.07 -3.79
CA GLY A 26 0.85 4.82 -2.59
C GLY A 26 -0.47 4.34 -1.96
N MET A 27 -1.50 4.07 -2.76
CA MET A 27 -2.76 3.51 -2.28
C MET A 27 -2.56 2.13 -1.66
N LEU A 28 -1.75 1.27 -2.27
CA LEU A 28 -1.43 -0.05 -1.71
C LEU A 28 -0.72 0.08 -0.36
N PHE A 29 0.23 1.01 -0.24
CA PHE A 29 0.92 1.27 1.03
C PHE A 29 -0.05 1.73 2.13
N ILE A 30 -0.98 2.62 1.81
CA ILE A 30 -2.01 3.09 2.77
C ILE A 30 -2.89 1.93 3.24
N VAL A 31 -3.34 1.07 2.33
CA VAL A 31 -4.16 -0.10 2.68
C VAL A 31 -3.36 -1.04 3.58
N PHE A 32 -2.14 -1.37 3.21
CA PHE A 32 -1.27 -2.25 4.00
C PHE A 32 -0.95 -1.68 5.39
N ASP A 33 -0.76 -0.37 5.52
CA ASP A 33 -0.55 0.28 6.83
C ASP A 33 -1.78 0.15 7.72
N ILE A 34 -2.98 0.37 7.16
CA ILE A 34 -4.25 0.17 7.87
C ILE A 34 -4.44 -1.29 8.31
N GLU A 35 -4.00 -2.26 7.50
CA GLU A 35 -4.03 -3.68 7.87
C GLU A 35 -3.13 -3.97 9.09
N ILE A 36 -1.92 -3.40 9.14
CA ILE A 36 -1.01 -3.56 10.28
C ILE A 36 -1.59 -2.92 11.54
N VAL A 37 -2.18 -1.72 11.43
CA VAL A 37 -2.86 -1.06 12.56
C VAL A 37 -4.02 -1.92 13.07
N SER A 38 -4.74 -2.57 12.17
CA SER A 38 -5.84 -3.49 12.53
C SER A 38 -5.34 -4.77 13.21
N PHE A 39 -4.12 -5.21 12.91
CA PHE A 39 -3.44 -6.32 13.58
C PHE A 39 -3.10 -6.03 15.05
N TYR A 40 -2.83 -4.76 15.38
CA TYR A 40 -2.37 -4.35 16.72
C TYR A 40 -3.32 -4.74 17.87
N PRO A 41 -4.64 -4.41 17.84
CA PRO A 41 -5.54 -4.83 18.91
C PRO A 41 -5.64 -6.35 18.99
N LEU A 42 -5.66 -7.04 17.84
CA LEU A 42 -5.77 -8.49 17.79
C LEU A 42 -4.55 -9.18 18.44
N ALA A 43 -3.35 -8.63 18.24
CA ALA A 43 -2.13 -9.08 18.90
C ALA A 43 -2.19 -8.92 20.44
N ILE A 44 -2.78 -7.83 20.93
CA ILE A 44 -2.93 -7.57 22.38
C ILE A 44 -3.98 -8.51 22.99
N LEU A 45 -5.08 -8.76 22.29
CA LEU A 45 -6.19 -9.59 22.75
C LEU A 45 -5.89 -11.10 22.69
N LEU A 46 -4.93 -11.51 21.86
CA LEU A 46 -4.53 -12.91 21.66
C LEU A 46 -4.19 -13.62 22.98
N HIS A 47 -3.56 -12.91 23.92
CA HIS A 47 -3.15 -13.46 25.21
C HIS A 47 -4.35 -13.82 26.12
N LYS A 48 -5.50 -13.15 25.94
CA LYS A 48 -6.72 -13.40 26.74
C LYS A 48 -7.65 -14.45 26.14
N LEU A 49 -7.70 -14.53 24.81
CA LEU A 49 -8.68 -15.35 24.09
C LEU A 49 -8.18 -16.75 23.73
N GLN A 50 -6.88 -17.04 23.88
CA GLN A 50 -6.24 -18.33 23.56
C GLN A 50 -6.70 -18.93 22.21
N VAL A 51 -7.56 -19.95 22.23
CA VAL A 51 -8.03 -20.68 21.04
C VAL A 51 -8.97 -19.82 20.18
N PHE A 52 -9.83 -19.00 20.82
CA PHE A 52 -10.73 -18.11 20.09
C PHE A 52 -9.94 -17.02 19.34
N GLY A 53 -8.89 -16.49 19.98
CA GLY A 53 -7.99 -15.51 19.34
C GLY A 53 -7.20 -16.10 18.17
N LEU A 54 -6.91 -17.40 18.21
CA LEU A 54 -6.25 -18.11 17.12
C LEU A 54 -7.18 -18.24 15.89
N ILE A 55 -8.45 -18.54 16.11
CA ILE A 55 -9.47 -18.58 15.03
C ILE A 55 -9.66 -17.19 14.43
N GLU A 56 -9.77 -16.16 15.27
CA GLU A 56 -9.95 -14.78 14.84
C GLU A 56 -8.76 -14.28 14.00
N LEU A 57 -7.53 -14.63 14.42
CA LEU A 57 -6.30 -14.37 13.65
C LEU A 57 -6.33 -15.04 12.27
N LEU A 58 -6.77 -16.30 12.22
CA LEU A 58 -6.81 -17.10 10.99
C LEU A 58 -7.84 -16.54 9.99
N VAL A 59 -9.02 -16.15 10.49
CA VAL A 59 -10.07 -15.49 9.70
C VAL A 59 -9.58 -14.14 9.19
N PHE A 60 -8.94 -13.35 10.05
CA PHE A 60 -8.39 -12.05 9.68
C PHE A 60 -7.33 -12.17 8.57
N LEU A 61 -6.37 -13.08 8.74
CA LEU A 61 -5.36 -13.39 7.71
C LEU A 61 -5.96 -13.85 6.39
N LEU A 62 -7.01 -14.68 6.42
CA LEU A 62 -7.69 -15.16 5.21
C LEU A 62 -8.31 -14.00 4.41
N ILE A 63 -8.97 -13.07 5.10
CA ILE A 63 -9.60 -11.90 4.45
C ILE A 63 -8.53 -11.03 3.77
N LEU A 64 -7.41 -10.79 4.44
CA LEU A 64 -6.28 -10.03 3.88
C LEU A 64 -5.67 -10.73 2.66
N MET A 65 -5.43 -12.04 2.77
CA MET A 65 -4.90 -12.86 1.67
C MET A 65 -5.77 -12.75 0.41
N ILE A 66 -7.10 -12.76 0.55
CA ILE A 66 -8.01 -12.60 -0.59
C ILE A 66 -7.84 -11.23 -1.25
N GLY A 67 -7.76 -10.16 -0.45
CA GLY A 67 -7.52 -8.80 -0.96
C GLY A 67 -6.19 -8.67 -1.69
N TYR A 68 -5.13 -9.23 -1.11
CA TYR A 68 -3.79 -9.21 -1.69
C TYR A 68 -3.72 -9.98 -3.02
N ILE A 69 -4.30 -11.19 -3.08
CA ILE A 69 -4.37 -11.99 -4.31
C ILE A 69 -5.12 -11.24 -5.41
N TYR A 70 -6.23 -10.57 -5.07
CA TYR A 70 -6.99 -9.79 -6.04
C TYR A 70 -6.16 -8.64 -6.63
N VAL A 71 -5.45 -7.88 -5.79
CA VAL A 71 -4.60 -6.77 -6.23
C VAL A 71 -3.42 -7.27 -7.05
N TRP A 72 -2.81 -8.39 -6.65
CA TRP A 72 -1.74 -9.04 -7.42
C TRP A 72 -2.24 -9.41 -8.82
N ARG A 73 -3.39 -10.07 -8.93
CA ARG A 73 -3.96 -10.44 -10.24
C ARG A 73 -4.30 -9.23 -11.11
N LYS A 74 -4.56 -8.07 -10.53
CA LYS A 74 -4.79 -6.81 -11.27
C LYS A 74 -3.50 -6.15 -11.79
N GLY A 75 -2.32 -6.70 -11.51
CA GLY A 75 -1.06 -6.18 -12.05
C GLY A 75 -0.59 -4.89 -11.37
N ALA A 76 -0.95 -4.66 -10.11
CA ALA A 76 -0.47 -3.49 -9.36
C ALA A 76 1.07 -3.44 -9.21
N PHE A 77 1.75 -4.57 -9.43
CA PHE A 77 3.20 -4.74 -9.26
C PHE A 77 3.99 -4.82 -10.58
N THR A 78 3.37 -4.70 -11.75
CA THR A 78 4.11 -4.78 -13.02
C THR A 78 4.73 -3.42 -13.39
N TRP A 79 6.05 -3.37 -13.35
CA TRP A 79 6.88 -2.23 -13.70
C TRP A 79 7.39 -2.39 -15.14
N GLU A 80 6.76 -1.69 -16.08
CA GLU A 80 7.29 -1.33 -17.41
C GLU A 80 7.32 0.19 -17.55
#